data_AF-A0A9W6XLP3-F1
#
_entry.id   AF-A0A9W6XLP3-F1
#
_cell.length_a   1.000
_cell.length_b   1.000
_cell.length_c   1.000
_cell.angle_alpha   90.00
_cell.angle_beta   90.00
_cell.angle_gamma   90.00
#
_symmetry.space_group_name_H-M   'P 1'
#
loop_
_entity.id
_entity.type
_entity.pdbx_description
1 polymer ?
#
loop_
_entity_poly.entity_id
_entity_poly.type
_entity_poly.pdbx_seq_one_letter_code
_entity_poly.pdbx_strand_id
1 'polypeptide(L)'
;MMQYAKLVSPAALAVAKQEVEDAVRELESRPENEQSVYTNLTLIYNAIADHPQASMIVDSTLADQKSVQLLRELLRLHRREEEVQWALGRIISLSSQASIRFQCKAGQLEMWNDLFTMRSTHPESIRVQEASLRAGETLFMSNEFHITKLQPLLYLEELIGVMDRFVRIQTPRKRAHGLVVLALRVLVALYSSSQSAALILFDGERSAEGVKWACAISKRMLDSFAIFAKGIEAIQSWLTMTLLLLRQHPAQALDILFSPNQNVNTVWWLILVVEQWKSQTNVMSSLLATLTHIFALPHNILGDELQLAVAARLISEQGLLHVVCDVIDYYCNKTFPLLENPDFNIMLEAIRIIRQWSERPALTAHFESSREVKNMLLPILMELLNRHVNQSPPSAISPKALVILLEILLILRHLAASQIIRSALIGYDTLQTNIKLLRCRSTSRPLSSSSSTGMATRVTGLFDTVGLQSDSELDALVAREARNLHKLITNSTDSGLKSAAMPRRENARKNAAAIVVSRAVEDPRRQPRLRAKHVRPETLQAYIRGNR
;
A
#
# COMPACT_ATOMS: atom_id res chain seq x y z
N MET A 1 16.91 -2.04 -31.81
CA MET A 1 17.74 -3.22 -31.46
C MET A 1 19.21 -3.11 -31.87
N MET A 2 19.57 -2.72 -33.11
CA MET A 2 21.00 -2.61 -33.51
C MET A 2 21.83 -1.54 -32.74
N GLN A 3 21.26 -0.37 -32.42
CA GLN A 3 21.96 0.63 -31.60
C GLN A 3 22.17 0.17 -30.15
N TYR A 4 21.18 -0.51 -29.58
CA TYR A 4 21.28 -1.11 -28.24
C TYR A 4 22.38 -2.18 -28.20
N ALA A 5 22.46 -3.06 -29.20
CA ALA A 5 23.51 -4.07 -29.29
C ALA A 5 24.92 -3.47 -29.44
N LYS A 6 25.07 -2.31 -30.11
CA LYS A 6 26.34 -1.58 -30.20
C LYS A 6 26.75 -0.94 -28.87
N LEU A 7 25.81 -0.38 -28.12
CA LEU A 7 26.05 0.22 -26.80
C LEU A 7 26.34 -0.81 -25.70
N VAL A 8 25.86 -2.05 -25.86
CA VAL A 8 26.17 -3.17 -24.95
C VAL A 8 27.53 -3.81 -25.27
N SER A 9 28.22 -3.37 -26.34
CA SER A 9 29.52 -3.93 -26.71
C SER A 9 30.62 -3.57 -25.69
N PRO A 10 31.59 -4.46 -25.45
CA PRO A 10 32.73 -4.17 -24.56
C PRO A 10 33.52 -2.93 -24.96
N ALA A 11 33.58 -2.63 -26.27
CA ALA A 11 34.27 -1.44 -26.79
C ALA A 11 33.52 -0.14 -26.44
N ALA A 12 32.18 -0.11 -26.58
CA ALA A 12 31.38 1.04 -26.18
C ALA A 12 31.47 1.30 -24.67
N LEU A 13 31.44 0.23 -23.86
CA LEU A 13 31.66 0.33 -22.43
C LEU A 13 33.05 0.89 -22.08
N ALA A 14 34.10 0.43 -22.76
CA ALA A 14 35.46 0.92 -22.53
C ALA A 14 35.60 2.41 -22.86
N VAL A 15 34.99 2.87 -23.96
CA VAL A 15 34.97 4.29 -24.33
C VAL A 15 34.25 5.12 -23.27
N ALA A 16 33.05 4.72 -22.85
CA ALA A 16 32.30 5.45 -21.83
C ALA A 16 33.03 5.49 -20.48
N LYS A 17 33.73 4.41 -20.10
CA LYS A 17 34.58 4.39 -18.91
C LYS A 17 35.74 5.37 -19.03
N GLN A 18 36.45 5.35 -20.15
CA GLN A 18 37.58 6.23 -20.41
C GLN A 18 37.15 7.71 -20.37
N GLU A 19 36.03 8.05 -20.99
CA GLU A 19 35.48 9.41 -20.96
C GLU A 19 35.18 9.88 -19.53
N VAL A 20 34.60 9.02 -18.70
CA VAL A 20 34.34 9.35 -17.29
C VAL A 20 35.65 9.51 -16.52
N GLU A 21 36.63 8.61 -16.70
CA GLU A 21 37.91 8.69 -16.02
C GLU A 21 38.72 9.92 -16.41
N ASP A 22 38.72 10.30 -17.70
CA ASP A 22 39.40 11.49 -18.19
C ASP A 22 38.73 12.76 -17.63
N ALA A 23 37.40 12.81 -17.62
CA ALA A 23 36.66 13.92 -17.02
C ALA A 23 36.89 14.03 -15.50
N VAL A 24 36.94 12.90 -14.77
CA VAL A 24 37.26 12.89 -13.33
C VAL A 24 38.69 13.39 -13.10
N ARG A 25 39.67 12.99 -13.93
CA ARG A 25 41.04 13.50 -13.83
C ARG A 25 41.13 15.01 -14.07
N GLU A 26 40.33 15.56 -14.98
CA GLU A 26 40.29 17.02 -15.21
C GLU A 26 39.58 17.78 -14.07
N LEU A 27 38.58 17.16 -13.42
CA LEU A 27 37.98 17.70 -12.20
C LEU A 27 38.97 17.75 -11.04
N GLU A 28 39.84 16.75 -10.90
CA GLU A 28 40.91 16.73 -9.90
C GLU A 28 42.00 17.77 -10.20
N SER A 29 42.32 17.99 -11.48
CA SER A 29 43.39 18.90 -11.89
C SER A 29 43.01 20.38 -11.76
N ARG A 30 41.73 20.71 -12.00
CA ARG A 30 41.21 22.09 -12.02
C ARG A 30 39.90 22.24 -11.25
N PRO A 31 39.88 21.91 -9.94
CA PRO A 31 38.66 21.90 -9.15
C PRO A 31 38.07 23.29 -8.91
N GLU A 32 38.83 24.37 -9.05
CA GLU A 32 38.37 25.75 -8.82
C GLU A 32 37.77 26.43 -10.06
N ASN A 33 37.97 25.87 -11.27
CA ASN A 33 37.51 26.49 -12.50
C ASN A 33 36.07 26.09 -12.80
N GLU A 34 35.11 26.98 -12.52
CA GLU A 34 33.67 26.77 -12.71
C GLU A 34 33.31 26.19 -14.10
N GLN A 35 33.80 26.82 -15.18
CA GLN A 35 33.48 26.43 -16.54
C GLN A 35 34.04 25.04 -16.89
N SER A 36 35.27 24.76 -16.44
CA SER A 36 35.88 23.44 -16.59
C SER A 36 35.09 22.38 -15.84
N VAL A 37 34.72 22.67 -14.59
CA VAL A 37 33.96 21.77 -13.72
C VAL A 37 32.60 21.47 -14.35
N TYR A 38 31.82 22.48 -14.72
CA TYR A 38 30.52 22.29 -15.35
C TYR A 38 30.61 21.44 -16.64
N THR A 39 31.63 21.70 -17.47
CA THR A 39 31.84 20.96 -18.72
C THR A 39 32.13 19.48 -18.45
N ASN A 40 33.07 19.19 -17.56
CA ASN A 40 33.44 17.81 -17.23
C ASN A 40 32.33 17.05 -16.52
N LEU A 41 31.57 17.71 -15.63
CA LEU A 41 30.38 17.11 -15.03
C LEU A 41 29.32 16.76 -16.09
N THR A 42 29.12 17.64 -17.08
CA THR A 42 28.20 17.38 -18.18
C THR A 42 28.66 16.19 -19.04
N LEU A 43 29.96 16.05 -19.29
CA LEU A 43 30.54 14.89 -19.99
C LEU A 43 30.28 13.59 -19.22
N ILE A 44 30.56 13.58 -17.91
CA ILE A 44 30.30 12.41 -17.05
C ILE A 44 28.82 12.03 -17.10
N TYR A 45 27.92 13.01 -16.98
CA TYR A 45 26.49 12.75 -17.04
C TYR A 45 26.09 12.10 -18.37
N ASN A 46 26.54 12.65 -19.49
CA ASN A 46 26.19 12.15 -20.83
C ASN A 46 26.76 10.74 -21.10
N ALA A 47 27.93 10.42 -20.56
CA ALA A 47 28.52 9.09 -20.69
C ALA A 47 27.75 8.00 -19.91
N ILE A 48 27.07 8.37 -18.83
CA ILE A 48 26.32 7.44 -17.97
C ILE A 48 24.84 7.39 -18.36
N ALA A 49 24.25 8.54 -18.73
CA ALA A 49 22.83 8.68 -18.96
C ALA A 49 22.36 7.75 -20.09
N ASP A 50 21.30 6.99 -19.82
CA ASP A 50 20.69 6.03 -20.75
C ASP A 50 21.64 4.92 -21.26
N HIS A 51 22.84 4.77 -20.67
CA HIS A 51 23.78 3.72 -21.03
C HIS A 51 23.30 2.36 -20.48
N PRO A 52 23.21 1.30 -21.30
CA PRO A 52 22.65 0.01 -20.88
C PRO A 52 23.49 -0.69 -19.79
N GLN A 53 24.75 -0.27 -19.61
CA GLN A 53 25.68 -0.76 -18.60
C GLN A 53 26.10 0.33 -17.60
N ALA A 54 25.24 1.33 -17.34
CA ALA A 54 25.51 2.45 -16.44
C ALA A 54 26.05 2.01 -15.06
N SER A 55 25.48 0.95 -14.46
CA SER A 55 25.98 0.38 -13.19
C SER A 55 27.46 0.03 -13.27
N MET A 56 27.89 -0.66 -14.33
CA MET A 56 29.28 -1.11 -14.48
C MET A 56 30.25 0.05 -14.71
N ILE A 57 29.80 1.13 -15.36
CA ILE A 57 30.60 2.35 -15.52
C ILE A 57 30.81 2.97 -14.15
N VAL A 58 29.70 3.31 -13.47
CA VAL A 58 29.71 3.96 -12.16
C VAL A 58 30.49 3.14 -11.13
N ASP A 59 30.29 1.82 -11.10
CA ASP A 59 30.99 0.92 -10.16
C ASP A 59 32.50 0.94 -10.30
N SER A 60 33.01 1.12 -11.54
CA SER A 60 34.45 1.16 -11.81
C SER A 60 35.07 2.54 -11.73
N THR A 61 34.29 3.61 -11.89
CA THR A 61 34.85 4.98 -12.04
C THR A 61 34.43 5.95 -10.94
N LEU A 62 33.21 5.85 -10.41
CA LEU A 62 32.67 6.80 -9.43
C LEU A 62 32.40 6.18 -8.06
N ALA A 63 32.22 4.85 -7.97
CA ALA A 63 31.85 4.13 -6.75
C ALA A 63 33.05 3.76 -5.86
N ASP A 64 34.01 4.68 -5.77
CA ASP A 64 35.15 4.63 -4.85
C ASP A 64 35.15 5.83 -3.91
N GLN A 65 35.94 5.76 -2.84
CA GLN A 65 35.95 6.79 -1.81
C GLN A 65 36.54 8.13 -2.28
N LYS A 66 37.54 8.10 -3.18
CA LYS A 66 38.22 9.28 -3.70
C LYS A 66 37.27 10.06 -4.60
N SER A 67 36.60 9.38 -5.52
CA SER A 67 35.65 9.99 -6.47
C SER A 67 34.44 10.61 -5.75
N VAL A 68 33.87 9.91 -4.76
CA VAL A 68 32.79 10.49 -3.95
C VAL A 68 33.27 11.68 -3.12
N GLN A 69 34.49 11.63 -2.57
CA GLN A 69 35.07 12.75 -1.83
C GLN A 69 35.30 13.98 -2.73
N LEU A 70 35.75 13.77 -3.97
CA LEU A 70 35.88 14.82 -4.97
C LEU A 70 34.52 15.48 -5.26
N LEU A 71 33.46 14.71 -5.48
CA LEU A 71 32.12 15.26 -5.71
C LEU A 71 31.64 16.12 -4.52
N ARG A 72 31.95 15.70 -3.29
CA ARG A 72 31.64 16.49 -2.08
C ARG A 72 32.45 17.78 -2.00
N GLU A 73 33.73 17.72 -2.36
CA GLU A 73 34.59 18.90 -2.37
C GLU A 73 34.11 19.91 -3.42
N LEU A 74 33.76 19.46 -4.62
CA LEU A 74 33.17 20.29 -5.67
C LEU A 74 31.84 20.92 -5.23
N LEU A 75 30.97 20.19 -4.51
CA LEU A 75 29.75 20.74 -3.93
C LEU A 75 30.03 21.92 -2.99
N ARG A 76 31.15 21.88 -2.25
CA ARG A 76 31.54 22.91 -1.27
C ARG A 76 32.24 24.09 -1.92
N LEU A 77 33.15 23.82 -2.85
CA LEU A 77 33.89 24.84 -3.59
C LEU A 77 32.94 25.69 -4.44
N HIS A 78 32.05 25.04 -5.18
CA HIS A 78 31.13 25.70 -6.11
C HIS A 78 29.75 25.95 -5.52
N ARG A 79 29.67 26.24 -4.21
CA ARG A 79 28.40 26.32 -3.48
C ARG A 79 27.47 27.42 -4.02
N ARG A 80 28.00 28.49 -4.61
CA ARG A 80 27.23 29.66 -5.08
C ARG A 80 26.88 29.58 -6.56
N GLU A 81 27.46 28.63 -7.28
CA GLU A 81 27.42 28.49 -8.73
C GLU A 81 26.27 27.55 -9.10
N GLU A 82 25.12 28.12 -9.45
CA GLU A 82 23.86 27.38 -9.67
C GLU A 82 24.01 26.24 -10.71
N GLU A 83 24.67 26.51 -11.83
CA GLU A 83 24.82 25.54 -12.93
C GLU A 83 25.72 24.36 -12.52
N VAL A 84 26.79 24.61 -11.76
CA VAL A 84 27.66 23.56 -11.22
C VAL A 84 26.92 22.72 -10.20
N GLN A 85 26.19 23.36 -9.26
CA GLN A 85 25.38 22.65 -8.28
C GLN A 85 24.33 21.76 -8.97
N TRP A 86 23.62 22.30 -9.96
CA TRP A 86 22.66 21.53 -10.75
C TRP A 86 23.30 20.32 -11.45
N ALA A 87 24.46 20.49 -12.07
CA ALA A 87 25.20 19.40 -12.72
C ALA A 87 25.65 18.33 -11.71
N LEU A 88 26.19 18.73 -10.55
CA LEU A 88 26.57 17.83 -9.46
C LEU A 88 25.38 17.00 -8.95
N GLY A 89 24.24 17.65 -8.69
CA GLY A 89 23.03 16.96 -8.26
C GLY A 89 22.54 15.91 -9.27
N ARG A 90 22.66 16.20 -10.58
CA ARG A 90 22.29 15.25 -11.64
C ARG A 90 23.20 14.03 -11.67
N ILE A 91 24.52 14.22 -11.58
CA ILE A 91 25.47 13.11 -11.54
C ILE A 91 25.21 12.25 -10.30
N ILE A 92 25.12 12.88 -9.14
CA ILE A 92 24.87 12.16 -7.89
C ILE A 92 23.59 11.33 -7.99
N SER A 93 22.50 11.92 -8.48
CA SER A 93 21.24 11.21 -8.66
C SER A 93 21.39 10.04 -9.63
N LEU A 94 22.04 10.25 -10.78
CA LEU A 94 22.21 9.23 -11.80
C LEU A 94 23.11 8.08 -11.33
N SER A 95 24.25 8.40 -10.72
CA SER A 95 25.19 7.42 -10.15
C SER A 95 24.53 6.62 -9.03
N SER A 96 23.72 7.28 -8.19
CA SER A 96 22.96 6.60 -7.15
C SER A 96 21.89 5.68 -7.74
N GLN A 97 21.23 6.06 -8.83
CA GLN A 97 20.23 5.19 -9.49
C GLN A 97 20.88 3.99 -10.17
N ALA A 98 22.08 4.19 -10.72
CA ALA A 98 22.81 3.18 -11.45
C ALA A 98 23.52 2.15 -10.55
N SER A 99 24.02 2.56 -9.37
CA SER A 99 24.92 1.72 -8.55
C SER A 99 24.59 1.77 -7.06
N ILE A 100 24.35 0.59 -6.48
CA ILE A 100 24.26 0.41 -5.03
C ILE A 100 25.60 0.71 -4.36
N ARG A 101 26.73 0.31 -4.96
CA ARG A 101 28.06 0.57 -4.40
C ARG A 101 28.34 2.06 -4.26
N PHE A 102 27.92 2.86 -5.25
CA PHE A 102 28.00 4.32 -5.17
C PHE A 102 27.15 4.84 -4.01
N GLN A 103 25.90 4.36 -3.87
CA GLN A 103 25.05 4.72 -2.72
C GLN A 103 25.80 4.45 -1.42
N CYS A 104 26.31 3.22 -1.20
CA CYS A 104 27.07 2.81 -0.01
C CYS A 104 28.19 3.81 0.33
N LYS A 105 28.99 4.21 -0.67
CA LYS A 105 30.11 5.16 -0.49
C LYS A 105 29.65 6.58 -0.23
N ALA A 106 28.67 7.06 -1.01
CA ALA A 106 28.02 8.35 -0.83
C ALA A 106 27.52 8.56 0.59
N GLY A 107 26.80 7.58 1.13
CA GLY A 107 26.25 7.73 2.47
C GLY A 107 27.24 7.42 3.60
N GLN A 108 28.30 6.62 3.39
CA GLN A 108 29.42 6.58 4.34
C GLN A 108 30.07 7.96 4.53
N LEU A 109 30.06 8.77 3.46
CA LEU A 109 30.57 10.13 3.47
C LEU A 109 29.48 11.17 3.77
N GLU A 110 28.26 10.79 4.15
CA GLU A 110 27.22 11.74 4.55
C GLU A 110 26.87 12.78 3.48
N MET A 111 26.92 12.40 2.20
CA MET A 111 26.69 13.31 1.08
C MET A 111 25.30 13.97 1.09
N TRP A 112 24.33 13.40 1.82
CA TRP A 112 23.01 14.02 2.06
C TRP A 112 23.09 15.39 2.75
N ASN A 113 24.08 15.63 3.62
CA ASN A 113 24.30 16.90 4.32
C ASN A 113 24.76 17.98 3.34
N ASP A 114 25.60 17.59 2.38
CA ASP A 114 26.06 18.49 1.32
C ASP A 114 24.92 18.79 0.32
N LEU A 115 24.07 17.80 -0.02
CA LEU A 115 22.87 18.00 -0.84
C LEU A 115 21.84 18.93 -0.18
N PHE A 116 21.69 18.87 1.15
CA PHE A 116 20.90 19.83 1.90
C PHE A 116 21.49 21.23 1.81
N THR A 117 22.79 21.34 2.02
CA THR A 117 23.53 22.62 1.95
C THR A 117 23.36 23.26 0.57
N MET A 118 23.42 22.47 -0.50
CA MET A 118 23.11 22.87 -1.87
C MET A 118 21.70 23.49 -1.99
N ARG A 119 20.65 22.84 -1.47
CA ARG A 119 19.26 23.38 -1.51
C ARG A 119 19.09 24.64 -0.68
N SER A 120 19.69 24.68 0.50
CA SER A 120 19.60 25.85 1.39
C SER A 120 20.24 27.11 0.79
N THR A 121 21.24 26.93 -0.08
CA THR A 121 21.93 28.04 -0.75
C THR A 121 21.15 28.55 -1.96
N HIS A 122 20.40 27.67 -2.62
CA HIS A 122 19.62 27.96 -3.82
C HIS A 122 18.12 27.66 -3.61
N PRO A 123 17.44 28.32 -2.65
CA PRO A 123 16.07 27.97 -2.25
C PRO A 123 15.03 28.18 -3.37
N GLU A 124 15.29 29.11 -4.28
CA GLU A 124 14.40 29.50 -5.39
C GLU A 124 14.72 28.79 -6.71
N SER A 125 15.90 28.18 -6.86
CA SER A 125 16.29 27.50 -8.10
C SER A 125 15.58 26.16 -8.23
N ILE A 126 14.56 26.11 -9.08
CA ILE A 126 13.80 24.87 -9.36
C ILE A 126 14.73 23.72 -9.78
N ARG A 127 15.74 24.01 -10.61
CA ARG A 127 16.65 23.00 -11.16
C ARG A 127 17.56 22.41 -10.08
N VAL A 128 18.13 23.26 -9.22
CA VAL A 128 18.98 22.83 -8.11
C VAL A 128 18.16 22.04 -7.08
N GLN A 129 16.96 22.52 -6.74
CA GLN A 129 16.03 21.81 -5.86
C GLN A 129 15.68 20.42 -6.43
N GLU A 130 15.33 20.35 -7.71
CA GLU A 130 14.97 19.08 -8.37
C GLU A 130 16.13 18.08 -8.36
N ALA A 131 17.32 18.51 -8.79
CA ALA A 131 18.49 17.66 -8.87
C ALA A 131 18.88 17.12 -7.48
N SER A 132 18.87 17.99 -6.46
CA SER A 132 19.20 17.60 -5.10
C SER A 132 18.13 16.70 -4.46
N LEU A 133 16.84 16.94 -4.70
CA LEU A 133 15.77 16.08 -4.19
C LEU A 133 15.78 14.69 -4.84
N ARG A 134 16.02 14.57 -6.15
CA ARG A 134 16.15 13.28 -6.83
C ARG A 134 17.35 12.48 -6.32
N ALA A 135 18.47 13.17 -6.11
CA ALA A 135 19.65 12.61 -5.46
C ALA A 135 19.32 12.11 -4.04
N GLY A 136 18.66 12.94 -3.25
CA GLY A 136 18.23 12.61 -1.90
C GLY A 136 17.31 11.40 -1.86
N GLU A 137 16.26 11.38 -2.69
CA GLU A 137 15.31 10.25 -2.77
C GLU A 137 16.03 8.93 -3.01
N THR A 138 16.93 8.91 -3.99
CA THR A 138 17.67 7.69 -4.35
C THR A 138 18.58 7.23 -3.22
N LEU A 139 19.25 8.16 -2.54
CA LEU A 139 20.08 7.85 -1.38
C LEU A 139 19.24 7.35 -0.19
N PHE A 140 18.08 7.95 0.09
CA PHE A 140 17.24 7.53 1.23
C PHE A 140 16.54 6.18 1.02
N MET A 141 16.25 5.78 -0.22
CA MET A 141 15.66 4.47 -0.52
C MET A 141 16.60 3.29 -0.30
N SER A 142 17.89 3.54 -0.13
CA SER A 142 18.87 2.47 0.03
C SER A 142 18.87 1.92 1.46
N ASN A 143 18.62 0.62 1.59
CA ASN A 143 18.37 -0.07 2.87
C ASN A 143 19.62 -0.27 3.76
N GLU A 144 20.78 0.28 3.38
CA GLU A 144 22.08 -0.05 4.00
C GLU A 144 22.63 1.04 4.94
N PHE A 145 21.85 2.07 5.29
CA PHE A 145 22.39 3.26 5.95
C PHE A 145 22.21 3.35 7.46
N HIS A 146 23.33 3.65 8.14
CA HIS A 146 23.36 4.21 9.48
C HIS A 146 23.02 5.71 9.41
N ILE A 147 21.75 6.04 9.57
CA ILE A 147 21.18 7.39 9.64
C ILE A 147 21.51 8.06 10.99
N THR A 148 22.72 7.85 11.51
CA THR A 148 23.10 8.28 12.86
C THR A 148 23.67 9.70 12.90
N LYS A 149 24.05 10.28 11.74
CA LYS A 149 24.53 11.68 11.63
C LYS A 149 23.64 12.59 10.77
N LEU A 150 22.44 12.14 10.44
CA LEU A 150 21.43 13.03 9.88
C LEU A 150 20.94 13.97 10.98
N GLN A 151 20.62 15.21 10.59
CA GLN A 151 19.82 16.14 11.40
C GLN A 151 18.37 16.10 10.92
N PRO A 152 17.64 14.99 11.14
CA PRO A 152 16.42 14.68 10.41
C PRO A 152 15.32 15.73 10.59
N LEU A 153 15.30 16.46 11.71
CA LEU A 153 14.40 17.59 11.94
C LEU A 153 14.60 18.73 10.92
N LEU A 154 15.85 19.10 10.62
CA LEU A 154 16.16 20.12 9.62
C LEU A 154 15.76 19.66 8.21
N TYR A 155 15.88 18.36 7.93
CA TYR A 155 15.39 17.79 6.67
C TYR A 155 13.88 17.86 6.55
N LEU A 156 13.15 17.56 7.61
CA LEU A 156 11.70 17.69 7.64
C LEU A 156 11.26 19.15 7.45
N GLU A 157 11.90 20.09 8.17
CA GLU A 157 11.66 21.53 8.02
C GLU A 157 11.85 21.99 6.57
N GLU A 158 12.93 21.54 5.94
CA GLU A 158 13.26 21.95 4.59
C GLU A 158 12.34 21.32 3.54
N LEU A 159 12.02 20.02 3.66
CA LEU A 159 11.08 19.34 2.75
C LEU A 159 9.67 19.94 2.85
N ILE A 160 9.20 20.24 4.05
CA ILE A 160 7.95 20.99 4.23
C ILE A 160 8.09 22.40 3.64
N GLY A 161 9.22 23.07 3.84
CA GLY A 161 9.52 24.36 3.23
C GLY A 161 9.47 24.33 1.70
N VAL A 162 9.96 23.28 1.06
CA VAL A 162 9.83 23.07 -0.39
C VAL A 162 8.36 22.95 -0.78
N MET A 163 7.58 22.12 -0.07
CA MET A 163 6.14 22.00 -0.34
C MET A 163 5.43 23.36 -0.20
N ASP A 164 5.69 24.11 0.87
CA ASP A 164 5.08 25.41 1.15
C ASP A 164 5.47 26.48 0.09
N ARG A 165 6.74 26.51 -0.34
CA ARG A 165 7.22 27.43 -1.38
C ARG A 165 6.61 27.12 -2.74
N PHE A 166 6.66 25.86 -3.18
CA PHE A 166 6.34 25.51 -4.56
C PHE A 166 4.86 25.17 -4.79
N VAL A 167 4.06 24.93 -3.75
CA VAL A 167 2.60 24.68 -3.90
C VAL A 167 1.84 25.88 -4.47
N ARG A 168 2.31 27.11 -4.20
CA ARG A 168 1.61 28.36 -4.61
C ARG A 168 2.15 28.99 -5.90
N ILE A 169 3.22 28.46 -6.48
CA ILE A 169 3.85 29.05 -7.66
C ILE A 169 2.96 28.83 -8.89
N GLN A 170 2.47 29.95 -9.44
CA GLN A 170 1.50 29.95 -10.54
C GLN A 170 2.18 29.66 -11.90
N THR A 171 3.47 29.99 -12.08
CA THR A 171 4.22 29.82 -13.34
C THR A 171 5.73 29.65 -13.10
N PRO A 172 6.43 28.67 -13.73
CA PRO A 172 5.94 27.56 -14.55
C PRO A 172 5.42 26.39 -13.69
N ARG A 173 4.09 26.30 -13.58
CA ARG A 173 3.34 25.42 -12.67
C ARG A 173 3.78 23.96 -12.66
N LYS A 174 4.11 23.37 -13.83
CA LYS A 174 4.42 21.94 -13.95
C LYS A 174 5.71 21.53 -13.23
N ARG A 175 6.78 22.32 -13.33
CA ARG A 175 8.06 21.98 -12.68
C ARG A 175 8.02 22.24 -11.18
N ALA A 176 7.43 23.36 -10.76
CA ALA A 176 7.22 23.67 -9.34
C ALA A 176 6.35 22.60 -8.64
N HIS A 177 5.24 22.19 -9.25
CA HIS A 177 4.43 21.08 -8.75
C HIS A 177 5.22 19.76 -8.70
N GLY A 178 6.11 19.52 -9.67
CA GLY A 178 7.01 18.37 -9.64
C GLY A 178 7.90 18.35 -8.40
N LEU A 179 8.36 19.51 -7.91
CA LEU A 179 9.13 19.61 -6.66
C LEU A 179 8.29 19.25 -5.43
N VAL A 180 7.02 19.66 -5.38
CA VAL A 180 6.11 19.26 -4.28
C VAL A 180 5.97 17.74 -4.24
N VAL A 181 5.84 17.09 -5.41
CA VAL A 181 5.76 15.63 -5.51
C VAL A 181 7.07 14.97 -5.09
N LEU A 182 8.21 15.48 -5.57
CA LEU A 182 9.53 14.97 -5.20
C LEU A 182 9.81 15.12 -3.70
N ALA A 183 9.45 16.24 -3.08
CA ALA A 183 9.60 16.45 -1.64
C ALA A 183 8.83 15.39 -0.85
N LEU A 184 7.59 15.07 -1.25
CA LEU A 184 6.82 14.00 -0.62
C LEU A 184 7.46 12.62 -0.84
N ARG A 185 8.01 12.35 -2.04
CA ARG A 185 8.72 11.09 -2.30
C ARG A 185 9.95 10.92 -1.44
N VAL A 186 10.71 12.00 -1.21
CA VAL A 186 11.84 12.01 -0.27
C VAL A 186 11.35 11.75 1.16
N LEU A 187 10.23 12.35 1.58
CA LEU A 187 9.61 12.05 2.88
C LEU A 187 9.20 10.57 2.99
N VAL A 188 8.57 10.01 1.95
CA VAL A 188 8.22 8.58 1.91
C VAL A 188 9.46 7.70 2.04
N ALA A 189 10.55 8.02 1.33
CA ALA A 189 11.81 7.29 1.43
C ALA A 189 12.38 7.36 2.85
N LEU A 190 12.35 8.54 3.48
CA LEU A 190 12.80 8.73 4.86
C LEU A 190 11.98 7.90 5.86
N TYR A 191 10.64 7.91 5.73
CA TYR A 191 9.71 7.19 6.62
C TYR A 191 9.70 5.68 6.40
N SER A 192 10.06 5.22 5.19
CA SER A 192 10.11 3.80 4.84
C SER A 192 11.43 3.13 5.22
N SER A 193 12.46 3.90 5.59
CA SER A 193 13.77 3.36 5.95
C SER A 193 13.70 2.50 7.20
N SER A 194 14.21 1.27 7.09
CA SER A 194 14.16 0.24 8.15
C SER A 194 15.10 0.51 9.33
N GLN A 195 16.02 1.47 9.21
CA GLN A 195 17.01 1.77 10.25
C GLN A 195 17.06 3.26 10.61
N SER A 196 16.99 3.53 11.91
CA SER A 196 17.41 4.75 12.61
C SER A 196 16.68 6.07 12.30
N ALA A 197 16.25 6.45 11.10
CA ALA A 197 15.62 7.78 10.89
C ALA A 197 14.20 7.87 11.48
N ALA A 198 13.35 6.91 11.11
CA ALA A 198 11.98 6.82 11.62
C ALA A 198 11.95 6.49 13.13
N LEU A 199 12.98 5.78 13.63
CA LEU A 199 13.16 5.44 15.05
C LEU A 199 13.74 6.60 15.87
N ILE A 200 14.66 7.41 15.32
CA ILE A 200 15.26 8.57 16.01
C ILE A 200 14.32 9.77 16.05
N LEU A 201 13.59 10.03 14.95
CA LEU A 201 12.63 11.14 14.92
C LEU A 201 11.42 10.89 15.81
N PHE A 202 10.97 9.64 15.90
CA PHE A 202 9.67 9.29 16.44
C PHE A 202 9.79 8.03 17.30
N ASP A 203 10.39 8.18 18.48
CA ASP A 203 10.36 7.18 19.54
C ASP A 203 8.90 7.06 20.06
N GLY A 204 8.06 6.39 19.27
CA GLY A 204 6.63 6.17 19.48
C GLY A 204 5.72 7.40 19.38
N GLU A 205 4.42 7.16 19.56
CA GLU A 205 3.33 8.17 19.65
C GLU A 205 3.53 9.21 20.78
N ARG A 206 4.61 9.11 21.56
CA ARG A 206 4.85 9.89 22.79
C ARG A 206 5.88 11.01 22.63
N SER A 207 6.58 11.11 21.50
CA SER A 207 7.43 12.28 21.25
C SER A 207 6.56 13.46 20.79
N ALA A 208 6.60 14.57 21.53
CA ALA A 208 5.90 15.80 21.18
C ALA A 208 6.31 16.31 19.78
N GLU A 209 7.56 16.08 19.40
CA GLU A 209 8.09 16.39 18.07
C GLU A 209 7.46 15.52 16.98
N GLY A 210 7.22 14.23 17.25
CA GLY A 210 6.58 13.34 16.29
C GLY A 210 5.15 13.67 15.96
N VAL A 211 4.38 13.97 16.99
CA VAL A 211 3.02 14.48 16.84
C VAL A 211 3.02 15.78 16.03
N LYS A 212 3.92 16.73 16.33
CA LYS A 212 4.04 18.00 15.59
C LYS A 212 4.32 17.76 14.11
N TRP A 213 5.27 16.89 13.78
CA TRP A 213 5.66 16.61 12.39
C TRP A 213 4.60 15.85 11.62
N ALA A 214 4.00 14.83 12.21
CA ALA A 214 2.88 14.12 11.61
C ALA A 214 1.75 15.11 11.25
N CYS A 215 1.39 16.00 12.17
CA CYS A 215 0.39 17.03 11.92
C CYS A 215 0.81 17.99 10.78
N ALA A 216 2.06 18.45 10.79
CA ALA A 216 2.55 19.37 9.77
C ALA A 216 2.53 18.74 8.38
N ILE A 217 3.01 17.50 8.24
CA ILE A 217 3.05 16.77 6.96
C ILE A 217 1.62 16.49 6.48
N SER A 218 0.74 15.96 7.34
CA SER A 218 -0.65 15.70 7.00
C SER A 218 -1.37 16.95 6.46
N LYS A 219 -1.15 18.11 7.10
CA LYS A 219 -1.75 19.37 6.66
C LYS A 219 -1.27 19.77 5.26
N ARG A 220 0.04 19.71 5.00
CA ARG A 220 0.60 20.06 3.68
C ARG A 220 0.14 19.07 2.61
N MET A 221 0.07 17.79 2.93
CA MET A 221 -0.45 16.76 2.02
C MET A 221 -1.89 17.04 1.61
N LEU A 222 -2.73 17.52 2.53
CA LEU A 222 -4.11 17.91 2.22
C LEU A 222 -4.17 19.20 1.40
N ASP A 223 -3.43 20.24 1.81
CA ASP A 223 -3.36 21.53 1.12
C ASP A 223 -2.87 21.41 -0.33
N SER A 224 -2.01 20.43 -0.61
CA SER A 224 -1.43 20.16 -1.92
C SER A 224 -2.08 18.97 -2.66
N PHE A 225 -3.19 18.42 -2.16
CA PHE A 225 -3.85 17.24 -2.75
C PHE A 225 -4.18 17.42 -4.24
N ALA A 226 -4.61 18.62 -4.65
CA ALA A 226 -4.91 18.94 -6.05
C ALA A 226 -3.70 18.80 -7.00
N ILE A 227 -2.47 18.80 -6.48
CA ILE A 227 -1.26 18.49 -7.25
C ILE A 227 -1.12 16.98 -7.42
N PHE A 228 -1.26 16.23 -6.33
CA PHE A 228 -1.10 14.78 -6.31
C PHE A 228 -2.19 14.05 -7.09
N ALA A 229 -3.42 14.54 -7.05
CA ALA A 229 -4.54 13.95 -7.76
C ALA A 229 -4.36 13.96 -9.30
N LYS A 230 -3.40 14.69 -9.87
CA LYS A 230 -3.24 14.83 -11.32
C LYS A 230 -2.44 13.71 -12.00
N GLY A 231 -1.71 12.88 -11.25
CA GLY A 231 -0.83 11.87 -11.84
C GLY A 231 -0.72 10.60 -11.01
N ILE A 232 -0.59 9.45 -11.69
CA ILE A 232 -0.59 8.11 -11.08
C ILE A 232 0.54 7.96 -10.05
N GLU A 233 1.78 8.31 -10.41
CA GLU A 233 2.92 8.19 -9.51
C GLU A 233 2.81 9.13 -8.29
N ALA A 234 2.26 10.32 -8.51
CA ALA A 234 2.07 11.33 -7.48
C ALA A 234 1.02 10.87 -6.45
N ILE A 235 -0.15 10.39 -6.92
CA ILE A 235 -1.18 9.90 -6.00
C ILE A 235 -0.76 8.62 -5.27
N GLN A 236 0.02 7.75 -5.91
CA GLN A 236 0.60 6.58 -5.23
C GLN A 236 1.55 6.98 -4.10
N SER A 237 2.40 7.99 -4.32
CA SER A 237 3.29 8.51 -3.28
C SER A 237 2.49 9.11 -2.12
N TRP A 238 1.41 9.83 -2.44
CA TRP A 238 0.50 10.41 -1.45
C TRP A 238 -0.22 9.34 -0.60
N LEU A 239 -0.76 8.30 -1.23
CA LEU A 239 -1.38 7.17 -0.52
C LEU A 239 -0.37 6.39 0.31
N THR A 240 0.85 6.19 -0.21
CA THR A 240 1.94 5.55 0.54
C THR A 240 2.27 6.33 1.81
N MET A 241 2.43 7.65 1.71
CA MET A 241 2.70 8.48 2.88
C MET A 241 1.52 8.47 3.87
N THR A 242 0.29 8.49 3.37
CA THR A 242 -0.92 8.39 4.22
C THR A 242 -0.90 7.12 5.07
N LEU A 243 -0.58 5.97 4.45
CA LEU A 243 -0.45 4.70 5.15
C LEU A 243 0.71 4.70 6.16
N LEU A 244 1.85 5.32 5.83
CA LEU A 244 2.98 5.45 6.75
C LEU A 244 2.62 6.29 7.98
N LEU A 245 1.96 7.43 7.77
CA LEU A 245 1.48 8.30 8.86
C LEU A 245 0.44 7.59 9.73
N LEU A 246 -0.50 6.85 9.14
CA LEU A 246 -1.48 6.06 9.91
C LEU A 246 -0.83 4.93 10.72
N ARG A 247 0.29 4.38 10.26
CA ARG A 247 1.02 3.33 11.00
C ARG A 247 1.79 3.88 12.19
N GLN A 248 2.28 5.11 12.09
CA GLN A 248 3.15 5.71 13.11
C GLN A 248 2.39 6.66 14.05
N HIS A 249 1.42 7.40 13.52
CA HIS A 249 0.66 8.46 14.21
C HIS A 249 -0.83 8.41 13.80
N PRO A 250 -1.55 7.31 14.11
CA PRO A 250 -2.92 7.08 13.66
C PRO A 250 -3.88 8.19 14.09
N ALA A 251 -3.77 8.70 15.32
CA ALA A 251 -4.65 9.75 15.83
C ALA A 251 -4.54 11.05 15.01
N GLN A 252 -3.31 11.54 14.79
CA GLN A 252 -3.06 12.77 14.06
C GLN A 252 -3.41 12.64 12.57
N ALA A 253 -3.07 11.50 11.98
CA ALA A 253 -3.38 11.23 10.58
C ALA A 253 -4.91 11.18 10.35
N LEU A 254 -5.66 10.51 11.22
CA LEU A 254 -7.13 10.49 11.19
C LEU A 254 -7.71 11.89 11.42
N ASP A 255 -7.14 12.66 12.35
CA ASP A 255 -7.67 13.99 12.66
C ASP A 255 -7.46 15.03 11.57
N ILE A 256 -6.43 14.90 10.74
CA ILE A 256 -6.13 15.90 9.73
C ILE A 256 -6.52 15.42 8.33
N LEU A 257 -6.13 14.21 7.93
CA LEU A 257 -6.37 13.73 6.57
C LEU A 257 -7.81 13.25 6.37
N PHE A 258 -8.51 12.86 7.44
CA PHE A 258 -9.83 12.25 7.37
C PHE A 258 -10.92 13.10 8.05
N SER A 259 -10.57 14.32 8.49
CA SER A 259 -11.57 15.27 8.98
C SER A 259 -12.30 15.97 7.83
N PRO A 260 -13.59 16.27 7.99
CA PRO A 260 -14.31 17.12 7.05
C PRO A 260 -13.59 18.46 6.95
N ASN A 261 -13.12 18.83 5.76
CA ASN A 261 -12.61 20.18 5.55
C ASN A 261 -13.77 21.17 5.76
N GLN A 262 -13.58 22.14 6.66
CA GLN A 262 -14.52 23.23 6.92
C GLN A 262 -14.73 24.16 5.70
N ASN A 263 -13.99 23.95 4.62
CA ASN A 263 -14.18 24.65 3.35
C ASN A 263 -15.05 23.81 2.41
N VAL A 264 -16.28 24.29 2.21
CA VAL A 264 -17.38 23.73 1.38
C VAL A 264 -16.97 23.35 -0.05
N ASN A 265 -15.82 23.81 -0.55
CA ASN A 265 -15.42 23.67 -1.96
C ASN A 265 -14.44 22.53 -2.25
N THR A 266 -13.98 21.77 -1.25
CA THR A 266 -13.08 20.64 -1.50
C THR A 266 -13.85 19.33 -1.34
N VAL A 267 -14.24 18.72 -2.47
CA VAL A 267 -14.79 17.35 -2.49
C VAL A 267 -13.82 16.44 -1.72
N TRP A 268 -14.36 15.58 -0.86
CA TRP A 268 -13.58 14.66 -0.04
C TRP A 268 -12.57 13.91 -0.92
N TRP A 269 -11.29 13.97 -0.54
CA TRP A 269 -10.19 13.49 -1.39
C TRP A 269 -10.37 12.01 -1.77
N LEU A 270 -10.99 11.20 -0.91
CA LEU A 270 -11.22 9.79 -1.16
C LEU A 270 -12.20 9.57 -2.31
N ILE A 271 -13.29 10.36 -2.37
CA ILE A 271 -14.22 10.36 -3.51
C ILE A 271 -13.47 10.75 -4.78
N LEU A 272 -12.69 11.84 -4.74
CA LEU A 272 -11.91 12.28 -5.90
C LEU A 272 -10.94 11.20 -6.39
N VAL A 273 -10.27 10.49 -5.48
CA VAL A 273 -9.37 9.40 -5.85
C VAL A 273 -10.13 8.26 -6.53
N VAL A 274 -11.30 7.87 -6.00
CA VAL A 274 -12.10 6.80 -6.59
C VAL A 274 -12.68 7.21 -7.93
N GLU A 275 -13.31 8.39 -8.04
CA GLU A 275 -13.88 8.89 -9.29
C GLU A 275 -12.84 8.95 -10.42
N GLN A 276 -11.64 9.45 -10.10
CA GLN A 276 -10.60 9.66 -11.09
C GLN A 276 -9.77 8.40 -11.38
N TRP A 277 -9.51 7.57 -10.37
CA TRP A 277 -8.50 6.49 -10.44
C TRP A 277 -9.06 5.08 -10.21
N LYS A 278 -10.38 4.87 -10.11
CA LYS A 278 -10.98 3.52 -9.97
C LYS A 278 -10.56 2.50 -11.04
N SER A 279 -10.13 2.96 -12.22
CA SER A 279 -9.62 2.07 -13.27
C SER A 279 -8.19 1.57 -13.03
N GLN A 280 -7.43 2.23 -12.15
CA GLN A 280 -6.02 1.96 -11.86
C GLN A 280 -5.86 1.05 -10.65
N THR A 281 -5.47 -0.20 -10.91
CA THR A 281 -5.35 -1.25 -9.88
C THR A 281 -4.40 -0.91 -8.74
N ASN A 282 -3.22 -0.38 -9.06
CA ASN A 282 -2.20 -0.06 -8.08
C ASN A 282 -2.63 1.09 -7.16
N VAL A 283 -3.37 2.06 -7.68
CA VAL A 283 -3.93 3.17 -6.89
C VAL A 283 -5.00 2.65 -5.95
N MET A 284 -5.96 1.87 -6.47
CA MET A 284 -7.02 1.28 -5.66
C MET A 284 -6.48 0.32 -4.60
N SER A 285 -5.49 -0.50 -4.92
CA SER A 285 -4.80 -1.37 -3.96
C SER A 285 -4.19 -0.56 -2.80
N SER A 286 -3.53 0.56 -3.10
CA SER A 286 -2.93 1.45 -2.09
C SER A 286 -3.99 2.14 -1.23
N LEU A 287 -5.10 2.57 -1.85
CA LEU A 287 -6.24 3.16 -1.16
C LEU A 287 -6.90 2.16 -0.20
N LEU A 288 -7.18 0.94 -0.67
CA LEU A 288 -7.79 -0.10 0.15
C LEU A 288 -6.85 -0.52 1.28
N ALA A 289 -5.54 -0.63 1.05
CA ALA A 289 -4.58 -0.89 2.13
C ALA A 289 -4.62 0.18 3.24
N THR A 290 -4.87 1.44 2.87
CA THR A 290 -5.06 2.55 3.82
C THR A 290 -6.31 2.34 4.67
N LEU A 291 -7.44 2.01 4.03
CA LEU A 291 -8.70 1.72 4.72
C LEU A 291 -8.61 0.47 5.60
N THR A 292 -8.04 -0.62 5.09
CA THR A 292 -7.80 -1.86 5.85
C THR A 292 -7.00 -1.56 7.13
N HIS A 293 -5.98 -0.70 7.06
CA HIS A 293 -5.21 -0.33 8.26
C HIS A 293 -6.07 0.40 9.30
N ILE A 294 -6.91 1.35 8.89
CA ILE A 294 -7.83 2.07 9.78
C ILE A 294 -8.77 1.10 10.51
N PHE A 295 -9.37 0.17 9.76
CA PHE A 295 -10.27 -0.84 10.32
C PHE A 295 -9.55 -2.04 10.96
N ALA A 296 -8.21 -2.07 10.95
CA ALA A 296 -7.39 -3.08 11.60
C ALA A 296 -6.78 -2.63 12.95
N LEU A 297 -7.01 -1.38 13.40
CA LEU A 297 -6.50 -0.89 14.69
C LEU A 297 -6.87 -1.84 15.86
N PRO A 298 -6.01 -2.01 16.88
CA PRO A 298 -6.22 -2.97 17.96
C PRO A 298 -7.46 -2.64 18.81
N HIS A 299 -8.07 -3.67 19.41
CA HIS A 299 -9.18 -3.51 20.36
C HIS A 299 -8.62 -3.14 21.74
N ASN A 300 -8.33 -1.86 21.93
CA ASN A 300 -7.94 -1.24 23.18
C ASN A 300 -8.62 0.13 23.28
N ILE A 301 -8.61 0.77 24.45
CA ILE A 301 -9.33 2.03 24.70
C ILE A 301 -9.01 3.09 23.62
N LEU A 302 -7.73 3.31 23.32
CA LEU A 302 -7.29 4.26 22.28
C LEU A 302 -7.78 3.87 20.88
N GLY A 303 -7.66 2.59 20.51
CA GLY A 303 -8.08 2.09 19.20
C GLY A 303 -9.59 2.14 19.02
N ASP A 304 -10.36 1.87 20.06
CA ASP A 304 -11.82 1.95 20.05
C ASP A 304 -12.29 3.41 19.94
N GLU A 305 -11.66 4.33 20.68
CA GLU A 305 -11.91 5.78 20.56
C GLU A 305 -11.62 6.29 19.14
N LEU A 306 -10.47 5.91 18.57
CA LEU A 306 -10.11 6.27 17.20
C LEU A 306 -11.08 5.68 16.17
N GLN A 307 -11.56 4.45 16.39
CA GLN A 307 -12.53 3.82 15.51
C GLN A 307 -13.90 4.47 15.60
N LEU A 308 -14.35 4.85 16.80
CA LEU A 308 -15.57 5.63 16.97
C LEU A 308 -15.47 6.99 16.25
N ALA A 309 -14.33 7.67 16.35
CA ALA A 309 -14.08 8.90 15.61
C ALA A 309 -14.13 8.67 14.09
N VAL A 310 -13.58 7.55 13.60
CA VAL A 310 -13.69 7.13 12.19
C VAL A 310 -15.16 6.87 11.80
N ALA A 311 -15.97 6.26 12.66
CA ALA A 311 -17.37 5.98 12.38
C ALA A 311 -18.27 7.22 12.39
N ALA A 312 -17.99 8.20 13.24
CA ALA A 312 -18.64 9.50 13.13
C ALA A 312 -18.27 10.18 11.80
N ARG A 313 -16.97 10.32 11.53
CA ARG A 313 -16.46 11.14 10.41
C ARG A 313 -16.60 10.47 9.05
N LEU A 314 -15.97 9.33 8.84
CA LEU A 314 -15.88 8.72 7.51
C LEU A 314 -17.18 8.06 7.08
N ILE A 315 -17.84 7.43 8.04
CA ILE A 315 -18.99 6.59 7.79
C ILE A 315 -20.26 7.43 7.76
N SER A 316 -20.50 8.20 8.82
CA SER A 316 -21.77 8.91 8.99
C SER A 316 -21.80 10.24 8.24
N GLU A 317 -20.68 10.98 8.20
CA GLU A 317 -20.63 12.30 7.55
C GLU A 317 -20.17 12.24 6.09
N GLN A 318 -19.22 11.36 5.75
CA GLN A 318 -18.58 11.33 4.42
C GLN A 318 -19.06 10.19 3.50
N GLY A 319 -19.95 9.32 3.97
CA GLY A 319 -20.52 8.25 3.14
C GLY A 319 -19.49 7.22 2.64
N LEU A 320 -18.47 6.89 3.44
CA LEU A 320 -17.43 5.92 3.05
C LEU A 320 -17.99 4.58 2.53
N LEU A 321 -19.12 4.12 3.08
CA LEU A 321 -19.74 2.87 2.61
C LEU A 321 -20.17 2.97 1.14
N HIS A 322 -20.76 4.10 0.74
CA HIS A 322 -21.11 4.36 -0.66
C HIS A 322 -19.88 4.23 -1.55
N VAL A 323 -18.78 4.87 -1.18
CA VAL A 323 -17.56 4.87 -1.98
C VAL A 323 -16.95 3.46 -2.10
N VAL A 324 -16.92 2.69 -1.01
CA VAL A 324 -16.41 1.31 -1.06
C VAL A 324 -17.34 0.42 -1.89
N CYS A 325 -18.66 0.60 -1.79
CA CYS A 325 -19.65 -0.09 -2.63
C CYS A 325 -19.45 0.23 -4.11
N ASP A 326 -19.19 1.49 -4.48
CA ASP A 326 -18.94 1.90 -5.87
C ASP A 326 -17.68 1.23 -6.45
N VAL A 327 -16.63 1.07 -5.63
CA VAL A 327 -15.44 0.31 -6.01
C VAL A 327 -15.79 -1.16 -6.27
N ILE A 328 -16.57 -1.78 -5.39
CA ILE A 328 -17.00 -3.18 -5.55
C ILE A 328 -17.81 -3.34 -6.83
N ASP A 329 -18.79 -2.48 -7.09
CA ASP A 329 -19.62 -2.55 -8.30
C ASP A 329 -18.79 -2.37 -9.58
N TYR A 330 -17.91 -1.37 -9.61
CA TYR A 330 -17.01 -1.15 -10.75
C TYR A 330 -16.18 -2.40 -11.08
N TYR A 331 -15.51 -2.98 -10.08
CA TYR A 331 -14.68 -4.15 -10.30
C TYR A 331 -15.50 -5.42 -10.53
N CYS A 332 -16.71 -5.54 -9.98
CA CYS A 332 -17.62 -6.64 -10.29
C CYS A 332 -17.96 -6.66 -11.79
N ASN A 333 -18.30 -5.49 -12.36
CA ASN A 333 -18.66 -5.38 -13.78
C ASN A 333 -17.45 -5.50 -14.71
N LYS A 334 -16.25 -5.13 -14.26
CA LYS A 334 -15.00 -5.23 -15.04
C LYS A 334 -14.39 -6.64 -15.04
N THR A 335 -14.43 -7.35 -13.91
CA THR A 335 -13.68 -8.60 -13.71
C THR A 335 -14.40 -9.85 -14.16
N PHE A 336 -15.71 -9.79 -14.33
CA PHE A 336 -16.47 -10.97 -14.71
C PHE A 336 -16.32 -11.25 -16.22
N PRO A 337 -15.92 -12.46 -16.67
CA PRO A 337 -15.76 -13.74 -15.94
C PRO A 337 -14.30 -14.14 -15.60
N LEU A 338 -13.32 -13.23 -15.69
CA LEU A 338 -11.88 -13.52 -15.64
C LEU A 338 -11.29 -13.47 -14.20
N LEU A 339 -11.40 -14.59 -13.47
CA LEU A 339 -10.94 -14.77 -12.07
C LEU A 339 -9.42 -14.69 -11.85
N GLU A 340 -8.61 -14.63 -12.92
CA GLU A 340 -7.15 -14.50 -12.86
C GLU A 340 -6.65 -13.06 -12.85
N ASN A 341 -7.55 -12.08 -13.06
CA ASN A 341 -7.19 -10.67 -13.17
C ASN A 341 -6.79 -10.09 -11.78
N PRO A 342 -5.69 -9.32 -11.65
CA PRO A 342 -5.34 -8.59 -10.41
C PRO A 342 -6.48 -7.71 -9.87
N ASP A 343 -7.38 -7.25 -10.74
CA ASP A 343 -8.61 -6.54 -10.40
C ASP A 343 -9.50 -7.33 -9.40
N PHE A 344 -9.44 -8.66 -9.41
CA PHE A 344 -10.21 -9.51 -8.48
C PHE A 344 -9.77 -9.31 -7.02
N ASN A 345 -8.48 -9.10 -6.79
CA ASN A 345 -7.96 -8.89 -5.43
C ASN A 345 -8.46 -7.56 -4.83
N ILE A 346 -8.73 -6.57 -5.67
CA ILE A 346 -9.22 -5.25 -5.25
C ILE A 346 -10.66 -5.38 -4.77
N MET A 347 -11.50 -6.06 -5.54
CA MET A 347 -12.88 -6.36 -5.12
C MET A 347 -12.90 -7.16 -3.80
N LEU A 348 -12.07 -8.20 -3.69
CA LEU A 348 -11.98 -8.99 -2.46
C LEU A 348 -11.53 -8.15 -1.25
N GLU A 349 -10.55 -7.27 -1.42
CA GLU A 349 -10.06 -6.42 -0.33
C GLU A 349 -11.11 -5.38 0.10
N ALA A 350 -11.86 -4.81 -0.85
CA ALA A 350 -12.99 -3.93 -0.56
C ALA A 350 -14.09 -4.65 0.25
N ILE A 351 -14.44 -5.89 -0.13
CA ILE A 351 -15.38 -6.73 0.64
C ILE A 351 -14.83 -7.02 2.04
N ARG A 352 -13.53 -7.30 2.19
CA ARG A 352 -12.91 -7.53 3.50
C ARG A 352 -12.94 -6.30 4.40
N ILE A 353 -12.77 -5.10 3.86
CA ILE A 353 -12.92 -3.85 4.62
C ILE A 353 -14.33 -3.74 5.19
N ILE A 354 -15.35 -3.96 4.35
CA ILE A 354 -16.76 -3.95 4.79
C ILE A 354 -17.00 -5.02 5.86
N ARG A 355 -16.44 -6.22 5.66
CA ARG A 355 -16.52 -7.28 6.67
C ARG A 355 -15.91 -6.83 7.98
N GLN A 356 -14.66 -6.39 8.00
CA GLN A 356 -13.97 -5.94 9.21
C GLN A 356 -14.81 -4.91 9.96
N TRP A 357 -15.33 -3.93 9.23
CA TRP A 357 -16.21 -2.92 9.80
C TRP A 357 -17.48 -3.53 10.41
N SER A 358 -18.18 -4.41 9.70
CA SER A 358 -19.41 -5.05 10.19
C SER A 358 -19.25 -5.90 11.46
N GLU A 359 -18.08 -6.53 11.67
CA GLU A 359 -17.85 -7.41 12.83
C GLU A 359 -17.35 -6.65 14.08
N ARG A 360 -17.00 -5.36 13.96
CA ARG A 360 -16.38 -4.59 15.06
C ARG A 360 -17.41 -4.06 16.06
N PRO A 361 -17.38 -4.49 17.34
CA PRO A 361 -18.38 -4.07 18.33
C PRO A 361 -18.53 -2.55 18.49
N ALA A 362 -17.42 -1.80 18.44
CA ALA A 362 -17.42 -0.34 18.54
C ALA A 362 -18.12 0.35 17.35
N LEU A 363 -18.17 -0.30 16.19
CA LEU A 363 -18.69 0.28 14.94
C LEU A 363 -20.04 -0.28 14.52
N THR A 364 -20.48 -1.38 15.12
CA THR A 364 -21.71 -2.10 14.77
C THR A 364 -22.93 -1.17 14.75
N ALA A 365 -23.13 -0.37 15.80
CA ALA A 365 -24.29 0.55 15.86
C ALA A 365 -24.32 1.56 14.71
N HIS A 366 -23.15 2.13 14.36
CA HIS A 366 -23.04 3.09 13.26
C HIS A 366 -23.27 2.42 11.91
N PHE A 367 -22.67 1.24 11.70
CA PHE A 367 -22.88 0.44 10.50
C PHE A 367 -24.36 0.10 10.31
N GLU A 368 -25.03 -0.34 11.37
CA GLU A 368 -26.43 -0.73 11.27
C GLU A 368 -27.38 0.44 11.01
N SER A 369 -27.03 1.63 11.48
CA SER A 369 -27.80 2.86 11.26
C SER A 369 -27.62 3.47 9.87
N SER A 370 -26.58 3.08 9.12
CA SER A 370 -26.27 3.61 7.80
C SER A 370 -27.35 3.22 6.77
N ARG A 371 -27.84 4.22 6.02
CA ARG A 371 -28.86 4.00 4.98
C ARG A 371 -28.29 3.23 3.79
N GLU A 372 -27.00 3.39 3.55
CA GLU A 372 -26.22 2.79 2.48
C GLU A 372 -26.15 1.26 2.63
N VAL A 373 -26.26 0.73 3.85
CA VAL A 373 -26.33 -0.73 4.07
C VAL A 373 -27.52 -1.33 3.34
N LYS A 374 -28.71 -0.76 3.53
CA LYS A 374 -29.94 -1.26 2.89
C LYS A 374 -30.00 -0.90 1.41
N ASN A 375 -29.61 0.33 1.06
CA ASN A 375 -29.82 0.88 -0.28
C ASN A 375 -28.76 0.47 -1.30
N MET A 376 -27.54 0.13 -0.87
CA MET A 376 -26.42 -0.18 -1.78
C MET A 376 -25.72 -1.48 -1.43
N LEU A 377 -25.30 -1.67 -0.18
CA LEU A 377 -24.51 -2.84 0.19
C LEU A 377 -25.29 -4.14 -0.02
N LEU A 378 -26.51 -4.23 0.52
CA LEU A 378 -27.33 -5.44 0.39
C LEU A 378 -27.58 -5.81 -1.09
N PRO A 379 -28.06 -4.91 -1.98
CA PRO A 379 -28.17 -5.19 -3.41
C PRO A 379 -26.89 -5.75 -4.03
N ILE A 380 -25.73 -5.12 -3.78
CA ILE A 380 -24.44 -5.54 -4.33
C ILE A 380 -24.05 -6.93 -3.82
N LEU A 381 -24.20 -7.20 -2.52
CA LEU A 381 -23.90 -8.52 -1.95
C LEU A 381 -24.81 -9.61 -2.52
N MET A 382 -26.10 -9.31 -2.72
CA MET A 382 -27.05 -10.26 -3.31
C MET A 382 -26.71 -10.57 -4.76
N GLU A 383 -26.34 -9.55 -5.54
CA GLU A 383 -25.94 -9.71 -6.92
C GLU A 383 -24.64 -10.52 -7.04
N LEU A 384 -23.61 -10.19 -6.24
CA LEU A 384 -22.35 -10.96 -6.19
C LEU A 384 -22.59 -12.42 -5.82
N LEU A 385 -23.43 -12.66 -4.80
CA LEU A 385 -23.82 -14.00 -4.38
C LEU A 385 -24.49 -14.76 -5.53
N ASN A 386 -25.45 -14.12 -6.20
CA ASN A 386 -26.17 -14.69 -7.34
C ASN A 386 -25.23 -15.02 -8.51
N ARG A 387 -24.36 -14.09 -8.91
CA ARG A 387 -23.39 -14.27 -10.00
C ARG A 387 -22.43 -15.42 -9.71
N HIS A 388 -21.83 -15.46 -8.52
CA HIS A 388 -20.87 -16.51 -8.16
C HIS A 388 -21.50 -17.88 -7.92
N VAL A 389 -22.74 -17.94 -7.43
CA VAL A 389 -23.47 -19.21 -7.26
C VAL A 389 -23.99 -19.71 -8.61
N ASN A 390 -24.63 -18.91 -9.44
CA ASN A 390 -25.36 -19.42 -10.61
C ASN A 390 -24.52 -19.60 -11.87
N GLN A 391 -23.43 -18.85 -12.05
CA GLN A 391 -22.72 -18.81 -13.34
C GLN A 391 -21.43 -19.66 -13.37
N SER A 392 -21.11 -20.41 -12.30
CA SER A 392 -19.95 -21.30 -12.23
C SER A 392 -20.38 -22.78 -12.14
N PRO A 393 -19.99 -23.67 -13.07
CA PRO A 393 -20.33 -25.09 -12.97
C PRO A 393 -19.69 -25.74 -11.72
N PRO A 394 -20.30 -26.81 -11.14
CA PRO A 394 -19.94 -27.36 -9.83
C PRO A 394 -18.50 -27.85 -9.68
N SER A 395 -17.83 -28.19 -10.79
CA SER A 395 -16.45 -28.66 -10.85
C SER A 395 -15.41 -27.56 -11.10
N ALA A 396 -15.84 -26.28 -11.24
CA ALA A 396 -14.99 -25.20 -11.75
C ALA A 396 -14.99 -23.92 -10.87
N ILE A 397 -15.59 -23.93 -9.68
CA ILE A 397 -15.51 -22.76 -8.79
C ILE A 397 -14.07 -22.63 -8.30
N SER A 398 -13.38 -21.58 -8.76
CA SER A 398 -12.00 -21.35 -8.36
C SER A 398 -11.90 -21.14 -6.84
N PRO A 399 -10.77 -21.51 -6.20
CA PRO A 399 -10.55 -21.25 -4.77
C PRO A 399 -10.76 -19.79 -4.38
N LYS A 400 -10.44 -18.86 -5.29
CA LYS A 400 -10.63 -17.42 -5.12
C LYS A 400 -12.11 -17.02 -5.04
N ALA A 401 -12.98 -17.61 -5.87
CA ALA A 401 -14.42 -17.35 -5.82
C ALA A 401 -15.05 -17.90 -4.53
N LEU A 402 -14.58 -19.04 -4.02
CA LEU A 402 -15.00 -19.56 -2.71
C LEU A 402 -14.64 -18.61 -1.57
N VAL A 403 -13.49 -17.94 -1.64
CA VAL A 403 -13.10 -16.93 -0.64
C VAL A 403 -14.06 -15.74 -0.67
N ILE A 404 -14.43 -15.22 -1.84
CA ILE A 404 -15.42 -14.12 -1.93
C ILE A 404 -16.77 -14.54 -1.32
N LEU A 405 -17.27 -15.73 -1.69
CA LEU A 405 -18.52 -16.25 -1.15
C LEU A 405 -18.46 -16.35 0.38
N LEU A 406 -17.32 -16.76 0.93
CA LEU A 406 -17.12 -16.81 2.38
C LEU A 406 -17.17 -15.42 3.00
N GLU A 407 -16.45 -14.43 2.46
CA GLU A 407 -16.45 -13.08 3.00
C GLU A 407 -17.87 -12.45 2.95
N ILE A 408 -18.62 -12.67 1.86
CA ILE A 408 -20.02 -12.23 1.74
C ILE A 408 -20.90 -12.88 2.82
N LEU A 409 -20.81 -14.21 2.99
CA LEU A 409 -21.59 -14.91 4.02
C LEU A 409 -21.24 -14.45 5.44
N LEU A 410 -19.99 -14.08 5.69
CA LEU A 410 -19.58 -13.55 7.00
C LEU A 410 -20.16 -12.16 7.26
N ILE A 411 -20.18 -11.27 6.25
CA ILE A 411 -20.90 -9.97 6.36
C ILE A 411 -22.38 -10.21 6.63
N LEU A 412 -23.03 -11.07 5.84
CA LEU A 412 -24.46 -11.36 5.99
C LEU A 412 -24.81 -11.97 7.35
N ARG A 413 -23.91 -12.75 7.94
CA ARG A 413 -24.07 -13.29 9.29
C ARG A 413 -24.17 -12.16 10.32
N HIS A 414 -23.27 -11.19 10.28
CA HIS A 414 -23.31 -10.05 11.22
C HIS A 414 -24.53 -9.18 10.98
N LEU A 415 -24.88 -8.91 9.72
CA LEU A 415 -26.10 -8.17 9.38
C LEU A 415 -27.37 -8.90 9.84
N ALA A 416 -27.40 -10.24 9.78
CA ALA A 416 -28.50 -11.04 10.30
C ALA A 416 -28.58 -11.05 11.83
N ALA A 417 -27.50 -10.70 12.55
CA ALA A 417 -27.54 -10.52 14.00
C ALA A 417 -28.27 -9.23 14.42
N SER A 418 -28.31 -8.21 13.55
CA SER A 418 -29.07 -6.98 13.77
C SER A 418 -30.57 -7.17 13.54
N GLN A 419 -31.39 -6.86 14.54
CA GLN A 419 -32.85 -6.96 14.43
C GLN A 419 -33.44 -6.01 13.36
N ILE A 420 -32.81 -4.84 13.13
CA ILE A 420 -33.28 -3.80 12.20
C ILE A 420 -33.01 -4.17 10.73
N ILE A 421 -31.95 -4.94 10.48
CA ILE A 421 -31.51 -5.31 9.13
C ILE A 421 -31.99 -6.70 8.75
N ARG A 422 -32.12 -7.60 9.71
CA ARG A 422 -32.64 -8.96 9.52
C ARG A 422 -33.98 -8.99 8.80
N SER A 423 -34.92 -8.10 9.13
CA SER A 423 -36.22 -8.02 8.44
C SER A 423 -36.07 -7.67 6.95
N ALA A 424 -35.13 -6.78 6.61
CA ALA A 424 -34.81 -6.45 5.22
C ALA A 424 -34.15 -7.65 4.50
N LEU A 425 -33.25 -8.37 5.16
CA LEU A 425 -32.59 -9.56 4.62
C LEU A 425 -33.56 -10.71 4.31
N ILE A 426 -34.57 -10.93 5.16
CA ILE A 426 -35.59 -11.96 4.95
C ILE A 426 -36.37 -11.72 3.65
N GLY A 427 -36.59 -10.44 3.30
CA GLY A 427 -37.29 -10.04 2.07
C GLY A 427 -36.52 -10.26 0.77
N TYR A 428 -35.25 -10.69 0.80
CA TYR A 428 -34.48 -11.02 -0.40
C TYR A 428 -34.65 -12.49 -0.79
N ASP A 429 -35.58 -12.79 -1.70
CA ASP A 429 -35.80 -14.15 -2.25
C ASP A 429 -34.53 -14.74 -2.91
N THR A 430 -33.68 -13.87 -3.46
CA THR A 430 -32.38 -14.23 -4.03
C THR A 430 -31.45 -14.85 -2.99
N LEU A 431 -31.47 -14.35 -1.75
CA LEU A 431 -30.67 -14.90 -0.66
C LEU A 431 -31.08 -16.33 -0.35
N GLN A 432 -32.39 -16.56 -0.23
CA GLN A 432 -32.95 -17.88 0.07
C GLN A 432 -32.60 -18.89 -1.02
N THR A 433 -32.74 -18.48 -2.28
CA THR A 433 -32.43 -19.31 -3.46
C THR A 433 -30.95 -19.67 -3.50
N ASN A 434 -30.06 -18.69 -3.32
CA ASN A 434 -28.61 -18.91 -3.36
C ASN A 434 -28.11 -19.78 -2.21
N ILE A 435 -28.65 -19.62 -0.99
CA ILE A 435 -28.27 -20.47 0.14
C ILE A 435 -28.74 -21.92 -0.07
N LYS A 436 -29.95 -22.13 -0.60
CA LYS A 436 -30.41 -23.48 -0.99
C LYS A 436 -29.50 -24.12 -2.03
N LEU A 437 -29.05 -23.36 -3.03
CA LEU A 437 -28.13 -23.84 -4.05
C LEU A 437 -26.74 -24.17 -3.50
N LEU A 438 -26.20 -23.35 -2.59
CA LEU A 438 -24.93 -23.63 -1.89
C LEU A 438 -25.02 -24.93 -1.07
N ARG A 439 -26.15 -25.16 -0.39
CA ARG A 439 -26.41 -26.39 0.38
C ARG A 439 -26.36 -27.65 -0.48
N CYS A 440 -27.13 -27.68 -1.57
CA CYS A 440 -27.18 -28.82 -2.50
C CYS A 440 -25.79 -29.18 -3.08
N ARG A 441 -24.90 -28.19 -3.19
CA ARG A 441 -23.53 -28.34 -3.72
C ARG A 441 -22.52 -28.83 -2.68
N SER A 442 -22.72 -28.52 -1.41
CA SER A 442 -21.84 -28.98 -0.32
C SER A 442 -22.07 -30.45 0.08
N THR A 443 -23.23 -31.02 -0.27
CA THR A 443 -23.63 -32.39 0.06
C THR A 443 -23.25 -33.44 -0.98
N SER A 444 -22.70 -33.07 -2.14
CA SER A 444 -22.22 -34.02 -3.15
C SER A 444 -20.85 -34.59 -2.78
N ARG A 445 -20.80 -35.39 -1.71
CA ARG A 445 -19.70 -36.33 -1.45
C ARG A 445 -19.82 -37.46 -2.49
N PRO A 446 -18.73 -37.90 -3.16
CA PRO A 446 -18.82 -39.10 -3.99
C PRO A 446 -19.16 -40.27 -3.07
N LEU A 447 -20.31 -40.91 -3.29
CA LEU A 447 -20.61 -42.22 -2.73
C LEU A 447 -19.61 -43.22 -3.32
N SER A 448 -18.44 -43.36 -2.68
CA SER A 448 -17.56 -44.49 -2.92
C SER A 448 -18.19 -45.73 -2.31
N SER A 449 -18.61 -46.62 -3.20
CA SER A 449 -19.15 -47.95 -2.96
C SER A 449 -18.27 -48.82 -2.05
N SER A 450 -18.85 -49.47 -1.04
CA SER A 450 -18.92 -50.93 -0.97
C SER A 450 -19.53 -51.45 0.34
N SER A 451 -20.17 -52.60 0.20
CA SER A 451 -20.69 -53.54 1.20
C SER A 451 -22.17 -53.37 1.60
N SER A 452 -22.81 -54.54 1.53
CA SER A 452 -24.21 -54.85 1.41
C SER A 452 -24.92 -55.00 2.75
N THR A 453 -26.25 -55.08 2.64
CA THR A 453 -27.24 -55.63 3.59
C THR A 453 -27.54 -54.83 4.86
N GLY A 454 -28.79 -54.33 4.92
CA GLY A 454 -29.47 -54.08 6.19
C GLY A 454 -30.11 -52.70 6.28
N MET A 455 -31.44 -52.65 6.12
CA MET A 455 -32.35 -51.56 6.51
C MET A 455 -32.13 -50.21 5.83
N ALA A 456 -32.83 -50.07 4.70
CA ALA A 456 -33.29 -48.78 4.19
C ALA A 456 -34.22 -48.11 5.22
N THR A 457 -33.66 -47.49 6.25
CA THR A 457 -34.31 -46.33 6.89
C THR A 457 -34.02 -45.14 5.99
N ARG A 458 -34.98 -44.89 5.09
CA ARG A 458 -35.15 -43.63 4.39
C ARG A 458 -35.07 -42.47 5.39
N VAL A 459 -33.89 -41.90 5.60
CA VAL A 459 -33.78 -40.48 5.96
C VAL A 459 -33.84 -39.69 4.65
N THR A 460 -34.98 -39.82 3.97
CA THR A 460 -35.55 -38.75 3.15
C THR A 460 -36.05 -37.70 4.13
N GLY A 461 -35.10 -37.01 4.77
CA GLY A 461 -35.37 -35.79 5.50
C GLY A 461 -35.70 -34.73 4.47
N LEU A 462 -36.98 -34.35 4.46
CA LEU A 462 -37.61 -33.28 3.72
C LEU A 462 -36.61 -32.25 3.19
N PHE A 463 -36.53 -32.12 1.86
CA PHE A 463 -36.26 -30.82 1.27
C PHE A 463 -37.49 -29.95 1.56
N ASP A 464 -37.57 -29.46 2.79
CA ASP A 464 -38.66 -28.57 3.18
C ASP A 464 -38.57 -27.32 2.32
N THR A 465 -39.60 -27.15 1.50
CA THR A 465 -39.98 -25.95 0.76
C THR A 465 -40.48 -24.85 1.69
N VAL A 466 -40.17 -24.93 2.99
CA VAL A 466 -40.49 -23.91 3.97
C VAL A 466 -39.48 -22.77 3.77
N GLY A 467 -39.95 -21.64 3.24
CA GLY A 467 -39.20 -20.38 3.27
C GLY A 467 -38.81 -20.06 4.72
N LEU A 468 -37.80 -19.22 4.93
CA LEU A 468 -37.43 -18.77 6.27
C LEU A 468 -38.68 -18.21 6.98
N GLN A 469 -39.20 -18.91 8.00
CA GLN A 469 -40.43 -18.53 8.68
C GLN A 469 -40.17 -17.85 10.04
N SER A 470 -38.92 -17.82 10.52
CA SER A 470 -38.57 -17.10 11.75
C SER A 470 -37.23 -16.36 11.73
N ASP A 471 -37.18 -15.24 12.47
CA ASP A 471 -36.02 -14.36 12.62
C ASP A 471 -34.76 -15.08 13.12
N SER A 472 -34.89 -16.09 13.98
CA SER A 472 -33.77 -16.86 14.54
C SER A 472 -33.17 -17.89 13.58
N GLU A 473 -33.87 -18.25 12.50
CA GLU A 473 -33.42 -19.27 11.55
C GLU A 473 -32.38 -18.75 10.55
N LEU A 474 -32.48 -17.47 10.14
CA LEU A 474 -31.61 -16.89 9.11
C LEU A 474 -30.15 -16.79 9.57
N ASP A 475 -29.88 -16.29 10.79
CA ASP A 475 -28.52 -16.19 11.33
C ASP A 475 -27.86 -17.58 11.45
N ALA A 476 -28.57 -18.54 12.06
CA ALA A 476 -28.09 -19.91 12.21
C ALA A 476 -27.78 -20.57 10.86
N LEU A 477 -28.59 -20.28 9.83
CA LEU A 477 -28.47 -20.79 8.47
C LEU A 477 -27.27 -20.19 7.75
N VAL A 478 -27.07 -18.87 7.78
CA VAL A 478 -25.90 -18.20 7.19
C VAL A 478 -24.61 -18.63 7.90
N ALA A 479 -24.64 -18.73 9.24
CA ALA A 479 -23.51 -19.20 10.04
C ALA A 479 -23.13 -20.67 9.75
N ARG A 480 -24.12 -21.53 9.45
CA ARG A 480 -23.87 -22.92 9.03
C ARG A 480 -23.17 -22.97 7.67
N GLU A 481 -23.64 -22.22 6.68
CA GLU A 481 -23.05 -22.24 5.35
C GLU A 481 -21.65 -21.61 5.30
N ALA A 482 -21.42 -20.52 6.05
CA ALA A 482 -20.07 -19.97 6.21
C ALA A 482 -19.10 -21.01 6.78
N ARG A 483 -19.53 -21.80 7.78
CA ARG A 483 -18.72 -22.91 8.33
C ARG A 483 -18.48 -24.03 7.33
N ASN A 484 -19.48 -24.41 6.55
CA ASN A 484 -19.35 -25.44 5.51
C ASN A 484 -18.34 -25.03 4.44
N LEU A 485 -18.43 -23.79 3.97
CA LEU A 485 -17.55 -23.23 2.96
C LEU A 485 -16.11 -23.07 3.49
N HIS A 486 -15.96 -22.64 4.75
CA HIS A 486 -14.65 -22.59 5.40
C HIS A 486 -13.98 -23.97 5.44
N LYS A 487 -14.71 -25.01 5.84
CA LYS A 487 -14.22 -26.40 5.85
C LYS A 487 -13.83 -26.88 4.45
N LEU A 488 -14.60 -26.51 3.43
CA LEU A 488 -14.30 -26.86 2.04
C LEU A 488 -12.96 -26.24 1.58
N ILE A 489 -12.76 -24.95 1.88
CA ILE A 489 -11.52 -24.24 1.55
C ILE A 489 -10.32 -24.89 2.28
N THR A 490 -10.42 -25.15 3.59
CA THR A 490 -9.31 -25.76 4.34
C THR A 490 -8.98 -27.20 3.91
N ASN A 491 -10.00 -27.99 3.57
CA ASN A 491 -9.80 -29.37 3.11
C ASN A 491 -9.16 -29.43 1.72
N SER A 492 -9.44 -28.45 0.86
CA SER A 492 -8.80 -28.33 -0.47
C SER A 492 -7.32 -27.94 -0.38
N THR A 493 -6.92 -27.19 0.66
CA THR A 493 -5.52 -26.84 0.90
C THR A 493 -4.72 -27.97 1.56
N ASP A 494 -5.35 -28.79 2.42
CA ASP A 494 -4.68 -29.90 3.10
C ASP A 494 -4.52 -31.16 2.23
N SER A 495 -5.38 -31.37 1.23
CA SER A 495 -5.26 -32.50 0.30
C SER A 495 -4.06 -32.36 -0.66
N GLY A 496 -3.64 -31.13 -0.98
CA GLY A 496 -2.42 -30.85 -1.75
C GLY A 496 -1.13 -31.09 -0.96
N LEU A 497 -1.17 -30.94 0.37
CA LEU A 497 -0.01 -31.17 1.25
C LEU A 497 0.19 -32.66 1.59
N LYS A 498 -0.87 -33.47 1.62
CA LYS A 498 -0.78 -34.91 1.92
C LYS A 498 -0.40 -35.78 0.71
N SER A 499 -0.45 -35.25 -0.51
CA SER A 499 -0.03 -35.97 -1.73
C SER A 499 1.44 -35.74 -2.12
N ALA A 500 2.21 -34.95 -1.36
CA ALA A 500 3.60 -34.59 -1.68
C ALA A 500 4.62 -35.02 -0.59
N ALA A 501 4.35 -36.12 0.11
CA ALA A 501 5.29 -36.70 1.08
C ALA A 501 6.12 -37.84 0.45
N MET A 502 7.12 -37.47 -0.35
CA MET A 502 8.30 -38.30 -0.67
C MET A 502 9.50 -37.34 -0.84
N PRO A 503 10.71 -37.69 -0.35
CA PRO A 503 11.72 -36.68 -0.05
C PRO A 503 12.58 -36.39 -1.28
N ARG A 504 12.57 -35.15 -1.75
CA ARG A 504 13.68 -34.61 -2.55
C ARG A 504 14.07 -33.23 -2.06
N ARG A 505 15.31 -33.16 -1.60
CA ARG A 505 16.04 -31.94 -1.23
C ARG A 505 16.18 -31.01 -2.43
N GLU A 506 16.21 -29.72 -2.09
CA GLU A 506 16.74 -28.56 -2.83
C GLU A 506 15.88 -27.90 -3.93
N ASN A 507 15.75 -26.58 -3.74
CA ASN A 507 15.42 -25.52 -4.68
C ASN A 507 13.95 -25.30 -5.09
N ALA A 508 13.18 -24.71 -4.16
CA ALA A 508 11.97 -23.94 -4.49
C ALA A 508 11.77 -22.74 -3.53
N ARG A 509 12.73 -21.81 -3.49
CA ARG A 509 12.52 -20.43 -3.01
C ARG A 509 12.19 -19.56 -4.22
N LYS A 510 10.93 -19.54 -4.62
CA LYS A 510 10.22 -18.49 -5.41
C LYS A 510 8.83 -19.05 -5.75
N ASN A 511 7.78 -18.30 -5.43
CA ASN A 511 6.36 -18.54 -5.79
C ASN A 511 5.56 -19.54 -4.95
N ALA A 512 5.45 -19.31 -3.63
CA ALA A 512 4.34 -19.86 -2.85
C ALA A 512 3.57 -18.73 -2.15
N ALA A 513 2.53 -18.24 -2.81
CA ALA A 513 1.50 -17.41 -2.17
C ALA A 513 0.67 -18.31 -1.24
N ALA A 514 1.12 -18.46 0.00
CA ALA A 514 0.39 -19.18 1.02
C ALA A 514 -0.86 -18.38 1.40
N ILE A 515 -2.03 -18.84 0.95
CA ILE A 515 -3.34 -18.33 1.34
C ILE A 515 -3.55 -18.66 2.83
N VAL A 516 -3.40 -17.66 3.69
CA VAL A 516 -3.68 -17.79 5.12
C VAL A 516 -5.19 -17.66 5.32
N VAL A 517 -5.85 -18.80 5.48
CA VAL A 517 -7.26 -18.88 5.91
C VAL A 517 -7.31 -18.62 7.42
N SER A 518 -7.93 -17.51 7.83
CA SER A 518 -8.15 -17.16 9.24
C SER A 518 -9.11 -18.16 9.89
N ARG A 519 -8.61 -19.02 10.80
CA ARG A 519 -9.45 -19.80 11.71
C ARG A 519 -10.26 -18.83 12.58
N ALA A 520 -11.55 -18.78 12.34
CA ALA A 520 -12.52 -18.30 13.31
C ALA A 520 -13.36 -19.48 13.79
N VAL A 521 -13.83 -19.40 15.04
CA VAL A 521 -14.73 -20.33 15.77
C VAL A 521 -13.97 -21.57 16.32
N GLU A 522 -13.98 -21.95 17.60
CA GLU A 522 -15.06 -22.08 18.60
C GLU A 522 -14.47 -22.04 20.04
N ASP A 523 -15.03 -21.23 20.96
CA ASP A 523 -15.21 -21.51 22.42
C ASP A 523 -15.71 -20.22 23.15
N PRO A 524 -16.92 -20.17 23.74
CA PRO A 524 -17.42 -18.96 24.42
C PRO A 524 -16.81 -18.70 25.80
N ARG A 525 -15.85 -19.51 26.28
CA ARG A 525 -15.23 -19.35 27.61
C ARG A 525 -13.72 -19.06 27.61
N ARG A 526 -13.11 -18.82 26.45
CA ARG A 526 -11.73 -18.36 26.33
C ARG A 526 -11.67 -17.09 25.51
N GLN A 527 -11.24 -15.98 26.12
CA GLN A 527 -10.97 -14.72 25.43
C GLN A 527 -10.17 -14.98 24.14
N PRO A 528 -10.68 -14.59 22.96
CA PRO A 528 -10.02 -14.87 21.70
C PRO A 528 -8.86 -13.88 21.53
N ARG A 529 -7.63 -14.33 21.80
CA ARG A 529 -6.43 -13.67 21.25
C ARG A 529 -6.43 -13.87 19.74
N LEU A 530 -7.05 -12.94 19.02
CA LEU A 530 -6.98 -12.83 17.55
C LEU A 530 -5.51 -12.64 17.16
N ARG A 531 -4.87 -13.70 16.65
CA ARG A 531 -3.55 -13.60 16.03
C ARG A 531 -3.69 -12.92 14.67
N ALA A 532 -3.38 -11.63 14.62
CA ALA A 532 -3.16 -10.87 13.40
C ALA A 532 -2.07 -11.54 12.54
N LYS A 533 -2.47 -12.24 11.48
CA LYS A 533 -1.55 -12.79 10.48
C LYS A 533 -1.35 -11.89 9.24
N HIS A 534 -1.89 -10.67 9.25
CA HIS A 534 -1.70 -9.70 8.16
C HIS A 534 -0.69 -8.58 8.49
N VAL A 535 0.06 -8.73 9.58
CA VAL A 535 1.17 -7.84 9.93
C VAL A 535 2.36 -8.75 10.21
N ARG A 536 3.51 -8.51 9.58
CA ARG A 536 4.74 -9.24 9.94
C ARG A 536 4.94 -9.06 11.46
N PRO A 537 5.28 -10.12 12.22
CA PRO A 537 5.40 -10.03 13.69
C PRO A 537 6.36 -8.93 14.18
N GLU A 538 7.26 -8.47 13.31
CA GLU A 538 8.22 -7.38 13.54
C GLU A 538 7.53 -6.01 13.70
N THR A 539 6.38 -5.76 13.07
CA THR A 539 5.65 -4.47 13.18
C THR A 539 4.77 -4.36 14.43
N LEU A 540 4.45 -5.49 15.09
CA LEU A 540 3.66 -5.52 16.33
C LEU A 540 4.53 -5.63 17.60
N GLN A 541 5.82 -5.94 17.48
CA GLN A 541 6.72 -6.00 18.64
C GLN A 541 6.97 -4.63 19.30
N ALA A 542 6.77 -3.53 18.56
CA ALA A 542 6.85 -2.17 19.12
C ALA A 542 5.72 -1.86 20.13
N TYR A 543 4.58 -2.56 20.05
CA TYR A 543 3.42 -2.31 20.93
C TYR A 543 3.40 -3.17 22.20
N ILE A 544 4.18 -4.25 22.26
CA ILE A 544 4.10 -5.25 23.35
C ILE A 544 5.26 -5.12 24.36
N ARG A 545 6.36 -4.46 24.00
CA ARG A 545 7.48 -4.21 24.93
C ARG A 545 7.40 -2.80 25.54
N GLY A 546 6.38 -2.58 26.36
CA GLY A 546 6.23 -1.35 27.13
C GLY A 546 5.67 -1.53 28.53
N ASN A 547 5.46 -2.77 28.99
CA ASN A 547 5.12 -3.06 30.38
C ASN A 547 5.88 -4.32 30.83
N ARG A 548 7.10 -4.09 31.33
CA ARG A 548 7.67 -4.72 32.51
C ARG A 548 8.88 -3.93 32.97
#